data_AF-A0A1V9V9C2-F1
#
_entry.id   AF-A0A1V9V9C2-F1
#
_cell.length_a   1.000
_cell.length_b   1.000
_cell.length_c   1.000
_cell.angle_alpha   90.00
_cell.angle_beta   90.00
_cell.angle_gamma   90.00
#
_symmetry.space_group_name_H-M   'P 1'
#
loop_
_entity.id
_entity.type
_entity.pdbx_description
1 polymer ?
#
loop_
_entity_poly.entity_id
_entity_poly.type
_entity_poly.pdbx_seq_one_letter_code
_entity_poly.pdbx_strand_id
1 'polypeptide(L)'
;LLASKNMLEDAKFSNKNSQNATNSSQNINSLIEDLSEKIEQMQKAIVDISSKTSKNEQIAQDATVQSKETATAMVKLNEESQKIGETVNIISQIAFQTNILSLNAAVEAATAGEAGKGFAVVAQEVRNLATRSNDAAKNITERIALIQNLVKNSLDSIHEIDDTISNISSISKEISHSMSEQKQNSSIVSQNAKDGLVGLNEVTKNMQDVVSSTQNTLTEAQKTQDSSKLI
;
A
#
# COMPACT_ATOMS: atom_id res chain seq x y z
N LEU A 1 59.30 -43.69 -30.68
CA LEU A 1 59.80 -42.80 -29.61
C LEU A 1 59.19 -41.40 -29.59
N LEU A 2 59.45 -40.50 -30.57
CA LEU A 2 58.94 -39.11 -30.50
C LEU A 2 57.40 -39.04 -30.57
N ALA A 3 56.78 -39.73 -31.53
CA ALA A 3 55.32 -39.76 -31.68
C ALA A 3 54.59 -40.31 -30.44
N SER A 4 55.09 -41.43 -29.87
CA SER A 4 54.55 -42.01 -28.63
C SER A 4 54.72 -41.07 -27.43
N LYS A 5 55.79 -40.26 -27.39
CA LYS A 5 56.00 -39.27 -26.31
C LYS A 5 54.99 -38.13 -26.42
N ASN A 6 54.77 -37.59 -27.62
CA ASN A 6 53.78 -36.54 -27.85
C ASN A 6 52.36 -37.04 -27.55
N MET A 7 51.99 -38.26 -27.97
CA MET A 7 50.69 -38.86 -27.63
C MET A 7 50.47 -38.99 -26.12
N LEU A 8 51.49 -39.39 -25.35
CA LEU A 8 51.40 -39.45 -23.89
C LEU A 8 51.16 -38.05 -23.28
N GLU A 9 51.82 -37.02 -23.80
CA GLU A 9 51.68 -35.65 -23.33
C GLU A 9 50.29 -35.08 -23.66
N ASP A 10 49.83 -35.25 -24.90
CA ASP A 10 48.51 -34.81 -25.37
C ASP A 10 47.37 -35.52 -24.62
N ALA A 11 47.52 -36.82 -24.36
CA ALA A 11 46.54 -37.59 -23.60
C ALA A 11 46.49 -37.15 -22.13
N LYS A 12 47.64 -36.90 -21.47
CA LYS A 12 47.68 -36.33 -20.11
C LYS A 12 47.05 -34.95 -20.06
N PHE A 13 47.36 -34.10 -21.04
CA PHE A 13 46.81 -32.74 -21.13
C PHE A 13 45.29 -32.77 -21.30
N SER A 14 44.79 -33.60 -22.22
CA SER A 14 43.36 -33.78 -22.46
C SER A 14 42.64 -34.33 -21.23
N ASN A 15 43.21 -35.34 -20.57
CA ASN A 15 42.65 -35.93 -19.35
C ASN A 15 42.49 -34.88 -18.22
N LYS A 16 43.55 -34.08 -17.99
CA LYS A 16 43.52 -32.98 -17.00
C LYS A 16 42.44 -31.94 -17.34
N ASN A 17 42.31 -31.57 -18.61
CA ASN A 17 41.28 -30.60 -19.02
C ASN A 17 39.87 -31.16 -18.90
N SER A 18 39.64 -32.44 -19.21
CA SER A 18 38.34 -33.08 -19.01
C SER A 18 37.95 -33.21 -17.54
N GLN A 19 38.92 -33.49 -16.66
CA GLN A 19 38.70 -33.47 -15.20
C GLN A 19 38.34 -32.05 -14.72
N ASN A 20 39.06 -31.02 -15.17
CA ASN A 20 38.73 -29.64 -14.85
C ASN A 20 37.33 -29.25 -15.33
N ALA A 21 36.96 -29.62 -16.56
CA ALA A 21 35.63 -29.37 -17.11
C ALA A 21 34.52 -30.09 -16.32
N THR A 22 34.78 -31.32 -15.87
CA THR A 22 33.87 -32.09 -15.00
C THR A 22 33.67 -31.39 -13.65
N ASN A 23 34.75 -30.98 -13.00
CA ASN A 23 34.69 -30.27 -11.72
C ASN A 23 33.94 -28.95 -11.85
N SER A 24 34.21 -28.18 -12.92
CA SER A 24 33.46 -26.95 -13.21
C SER A 24 31.98 -27.22 -13.45
N SER A 25 31.63 -28.29 -14.16
CA SER A 25 30.24 -28.67 -14.41
C SER A 25 29.51 -29.05 -13.12
N GLN A 26 30.17 -29.77 -12.22
CA GLN A 26 29.64 -30.11 -10.89
C GLN A 26 29.41 -28.86 -10.03
N ASN A 27 30.34 -27.90 -10.06
CA ASN A 27 30.16 -26.63 -9.35
C ASN A 27 28.96 -25.85 -9.89
N ILE A 28 28.78 -25.80 -11.22
CA ILE A 28 27.62 -25.12 -11.81
C ILE A 28 26.32 -25.86 -11.46
N ASN A 29 26.30 -27.20 -11.42
CA ASN A 29 25.13 -27.96 -10.96
C ASN A 29 24.69 -27.52 -9.55
N SER A 30 25.64 -27.42 -8.61
CA SER A 30 25.33 -26.95 -7.24
C SER A 30 24.79 -25.51 -7.21
N LEU A 31 25.31 -24.62 -8.06
CA LEU A 31 24.77 -23.26 -8.20
C LEU A 31 23.35 -23.24 -8.78
N ILE A 32 23.03 -24.16 -9.70
CA ILE A 32 21.68 -24.26 -10.25
C ILE A 32 20.69 -24.87 -9.23
N GLU A 33 21.14 -25.80 -8.39
CA GLU A 33 20.34 -26.31 -7.27
C GLU A 33 19.98 -25.19 -6.28
N ASP A 34 20.95 -24.38 -5.85
CA ASP A 34 20.70 -23.20 -5.00
C ASP A 34 19.78 -22.18 -5.69
N LEU A 35 20.02 -21.90 -6.98
CA LEU A 35 19.15 -21.03 -7.78
C LEU A 35 17.70 -21.55 -7.81
N SER A 36 17.50 -22.86 -7.94
CA SER A 36 16.17 -23.46 -7.96
C SER A 36 15.44 -23.26 -6.62
N GLU A 37 16.14 -23.41 -5.51
CA GLU A 37 15.60 -23.12 -4.17
C GLU A 37 15.19 -21.64 -4.05
N LYS A 38 16.03 -20.71 -4.53
CA LYS A 38 15.70 -19.27 -4.51
C LYS A 38 14.49 -18.93 -5.38
N ILE A 39 14.33 -19.59 -6.52
CA ILE A 39 13.16 -19.39 -7.38
C ILE A 39 11.89 -19.88 -6.69
N GLU A 40 11.93 -21.03 -6.00
CA GLU A 40 10.79 -21.53 -5.23
C GLU A 40 10.40 -20.55 -4.10
N GLN A 41 11.39 -20.04 -3.37
CA GLN A 41 11.18 -19.00 -2.34
C GLN A 41 10.58 -17.72 -2.95
N MET A 42 11.06 -17.29 -4.11
CA MET A 42 10.54 -16.13 -4.83
C MET A 42 9.09 -16.34 -5.27
N GLN A 43 8.74 -17.52 -5.81
CA GLN A 43 7.37 -17.85 -6.18
C GLN A 43 6.42 -17.80 -4.97
N LYS A 44 6.85 -18.31 -3.81
CA LYS A 44 6.09 -18.22 -2.57
C LYS A 44 5.89 -16.76 -2.13
N ALA A 45 6.93 -15.93 -2.21
CA ALA A 45 6.85 -14.52 -1.88
C ALA A 45 5.88 -13.77 -2.82
N ILE A 46 5.90 -14.07 -4.12
CA ILE A 46 4.96 -13.49 -5.10
C ILE A 46 3.50 -13.80 -4.73
N VAL A 47 3.20 -15.04 -4.34
CA VAL A 47 1.84 -15.43 -3.92
C VAL A 47 1.42 -14.70 -2.65
N ASP A 48 2.30 -14.60 -1.65
CA ASP A 48 2.02 -13.88 -0.40
C ASP A 48 1.79 -12.38 -0.64
N ILE A 49 2.64 -11.74 -1.45
CA ILE A 49 2.48 -10.32 -1.82
C ILE A 49 1.17 -10.13 -2.59
N SER A 50 0.85 -10.98 -3.57
CA SER A 50 -0.40 -10.88 -4.33
C SER A 50 -1.63 -10.98 -3.43
N SER A 51 -1.61 -11.89 -2.44
CA SER A 51 -2.70 -12.04 -1.47
C SER A 51 -2.84 -10.80 -0.57
N LYS A 52 -1.73 -10.26 -0.07
CA LYS A 52 -1.71 -9.03 0.74
C LYS A 52 -2.19 -7.82 -0.05
N THR A 53 -1.80 -7.71 -1.31
CA THR A 53 -2.25 -6.63 -2.21
C THR A 53 -3.76 -6.70 -2.45
N SER A 54 -4.31 -7.90 -2.71
CA SER A 54 -5.76 -8.09 -2.85
C SER A 54 -6.51 -7.71 -1.55
N LYS A 55 -5.96 -8.04 -0.38
CA LYS A 55 -6.53 -7.62 0.90
C LYS A 55 -6.48 -6.09 1.07
N ASN A 56 -5.41 -5.42 0.65
CA ASN A 56 -5.32 -3.97 0.68
C ASN A 56 -6.35 -3.30 -0.23
N GLU A 57 -6.64 -3.87 -1.41
CA GLU A 57 -7.71 -3.37 -2.27
C GLU A 57 -9.07 -3.45 -1.59
N GLN A 58 -9.35 -4.54 -0.86
CA GLN A 58 -10.59 -4.67 -0.10
C GLN A 58 -10.67 -3.64 1.04
N ILE A 59 -9.59 -3.45 1.80
CA ILE A 59 -9.52 -2.43 2.86
C ILE A 59 -9.74 -1.02 2.29
N ALA A 60 -9.16 -0.71 1.13
CA ALA A 60 -9.36 0.56 0.47
C ALA A 60 -10.83 0.77 0.06
N GLN A 61 -11.50 -0.26 -0.47
CA GLN A 61 -12.93 -0.20 -0.80
C GLN A 61 -13.80 0.03 0.43
N ASP A 62 -13.54 -0.68 1.53
CA ASP A 62 -14.26 -0.51 2.78
C ASP A 62 -14.06 0.91 3.34
N ALA A 63 -12.83 1.44 3.26
CA ALA A 63 -12.51 2.80 3.67
C ALA A 63 -13.25 3.85 2.83
N THR A 64 -13.39 3.65 1.51
CA THR A 64 -14.19 4.53 0.66
C THR A 64 -15.66 4.56 1.09
N VAL A 65 -16.24 3.40 1.44
CA VAL A 65 -17.63 3.34 1.93
C VAL A 65 -17.77 4.12 3.23
N GLN A 66 -16.87 3.88 4.19
CA GLN A 66 -16.89 4.56 5.49
C GLN A 66 -16.70 6.08 5.37
N SER A 67 -15.80 6.50 4.48
CA SER A 67 -15.56 7.91 4.17
C SER A 67 -16.83 8.58 3.63
N LYS A 68 -17.51 7.95 2.68
CA LYS A 68 -18.78 8.43 2.10
C LYS A 68 -19.91 8.51 3.14
N GLU A 69 -20.01 7.53 4.04
CA GLU A 69 -20.98 7.56 5.14
C GLU A 69 -20.71 8.74 6.08
N THR A 70 -19.43 8.97 6.41
CA THR A 70 -19.00 10.09 7.25
C THR A 70 -19.29 11.44 6.59
N ALA A 71 -19.00 11.58 5.29
CA ALA A 71 -19.34 12.78 4.52
C ALA A 71 -20.85 13.05 4.54
N THR A 72 -21.66 12.01 4.36
CA THR A 72 -23.12 12.11 4.40
C THR A 72 -23.61 12.57 5.78
N ALA A 73 -23.02 12.05 6.86
CA ALA A 73 -23.36 12.47 8.22
C ALA A 73 -22.98 13.96 8.47
N MET A 74 -21.84 14.41 7.94
CA MET A 74 -21.41 15.81 8.03
C MET A 74 -22.35 16.75 7.26
N VAL A 75 -22.80 16.37 6.06
CA VAL A 75 -23.81 17.14 5.31
C VAL A 75 -25.10 17.29 6.11
N LYS A 76 -25.62 16.20 6.69
CA LYS A 76 -26.80 16.25 7.56
C LYS A 76 -26.58 17.14 8.79
N LEU A 77 -25.41 17.09 9.41
CA LEU A 77 -25.08 17.95 10.55
C LEU A 77 -25.07 19.43 10.16
N ASN A 78 -24.58 19.77 8.96
CA ASN A 78 -24.64 21.13 8.45
C ASN A 78 -26.09 21.59 8.23
N GLU A 79 -26.94 20.76 7.61
CA GLU A 79 -28.36 21.04 7.39
C GLU A 79 -29.10 21.27 8.73
N GLU A 80 -28.90 20.41 9.71
CA GLU A 80 -29.52 20.57 11.03
C GLU A 80 -29.00 21.82 11.76
N SER A 81 -27.71 22.14 11.63
CA SER A 81 -27.14 23.38 12.19
C SER A 81 -27.75 24.63 11.56
N GLN A 82 -28.06 24.61 10.25
CA GLN A 82 -28.78 25.69 9.58
C GLN A 82 -30.20 25.88 10.12
N LYS A 83 -30.97 24.80 10.29
CA LYS A 83 -32.33 24.84 10.88
C LYS A 83 -32.33 25.40 12.31
N ILE A 84 -31.32 25.03 13.11
CA ILE A 84 -31.14 25.62 14.45
C ILE A 84 -30.89 27.13 14.32
N GLY A 85 -30.05 27.55 13.36
CA GLY A 85 -29.79 28.96 13.09
C GLY A 85 -31.05 29.76 12.75
N GLU A 86 -31.91 29.21 11.89
CA GLU A 86 -33.21 29.80 11.55
C GLU A 86 -34.11 29.94 12.79
N THR A 87 -34.16 28.92 13.64
CA THR A 87 -34.95 28.93 14.88
C THR A 87 -34.44 29.99 15.85
N VAL A 88 -33.12 30.10 16.01
CA VAL A 88 -32.48 31.09 16.89
C VAL A 88 -32.70 32.51 16.37
N ASN A 89 -32.74 32.71 15.05
CA ASN A 89 -33.11 33.99 14.45
C ASN A 89 -34.55 34.40 14.81
N ILE A 90 -35.50 33.45 14.78
CA ILE A 90 -36.89 33.70 15.22
C ILE A 90 -36.91 34.08 16.71
N ILE A 91 -36.15 33.38 17.56
CA ILE A 91 -36.03 33.72 19.00
C ILE A 91 -35.49 35.15 19.18
N SER A 92 -34.46 35.54 18.41
CA SER A 92 -33.93 36.91 18.45
C SER A 92 -34.98 37.94 18.05
N GLN A 93 -35.78 37.67 17.01
CA GLN A 93 -36.89 38.54 16.61
C GLN A 93 -37.98 38.65 17.68
N ILE A 94 -38.36 37.53 18.32
CA ILE A 94 -39.34 37.52 19.42
C ILE A 94 -38.81 38.34 20.61
N ALA A 95 -37.53 38.16 20.97
CA ALA A 95 -36.89 38.91 22.05
C ALA A 95 -36.88 40.41 21.72
N PHE A 96 -36.56 40.79 20.48
CA PHE A 96 -36.61 42.19 20.04
C PHE A 96 -38.02 42.78 20.14
N GLN A 97 -39.05 42.07 19.63
CA GLN A 97 -40.44 42.51 19.74
C GLN A 97 -40.89 42.64 21.20
N THR A 98 -40.53 41.66 22.05
CA THR A 98 -40.85 41.66 23.49
C THR A 98 -40.22 42.87 24.19
N ASN A 99 -38.98 43.22 23.84
CA ASN A 99 -38.32 44.41 24.35
C ASN A 99 -39.09 45.69 23.97
N ILE A 100 -39.57 45.83 22.73
CA ILE A 100 -40.39 46.97 22.30
C ILE A 100 -41.75 47.01 23.02
N LEU A 101 -42.43 45.87 23.15
CA LEU A 101 -43.69 45.74 23.91
C LEU A 101 -43.51 46.16 25.37
N SER A 102 -42.43 45.72 26.02
CA SER A 102 -42.12 46.07 27.40
C SER A 102 -41.83 47.57 27.59
N LEU A 103 -41.19 48.20 26.59
CA LEU A 103 -40.95 49.63 26.59
C LEU A 103 -42.27 50.42 26.50
N ASN A 104 -43.17 50.01 25.62
CA ASN A 104 -44.50 50.62 25.51
C ASN A 104 -45.29 50.46 26.82
N ALA A 105 -45.22 49.29 27.46
CA ALA A 105 -45.86 49.06 28.77
C ALA A 105 -45.27 49.94 29.87
N ALA A 106 -43.95 50.17 29.86
CA ALA A 106 -43.29 51.07 30.81
C ALA A 106 -43.73 52.54 30.62
N VAL A 107 -43.92 52.98 29.37
CA VAL A 107 -44.45 54.32 29.05
C VAL A 107 -45.89 54.46 29.57
N GLU A 108 -46.76 53.48 29.31
CA GLU A 108 -48.15 53.52 29.77
C GLU A 108 -48.25 53.47 31.30
N ALA A 109 -47.39 52.68 31.96
CA ALA A 109 -47.29 52.64 33.41
C ALA A 109 -46.87 53.99 34.02
N ALA A 110 -45.97 54.73 33.34
CA ALA A 110 -45.60 56.08 33.76
C ALA A 110 -46.77 57.07 33.59
N THR A 111 -47.56 56.95 32.52
CA THR A 111 -48.77 57.74 32.28
C THR A 111 -49.82 57.55 33.38
N ALA A 112 -49.94 56.34 33.93
CA ALA A 112 -50.87 56.01 35.01
C ALA A 112 -50.43 56.50 36.42
N GLY A 113 -49.25 57.12 36.57
CA GLY A 113 -48.77 57.69 37.82
C GLY A 113 -48.61 56.67 38.95
N GLU A 114 -49.09 56.99 40.17
CA GLU A 114 -49.02 56.10 41.34
C GLU A 114 -49.70 54.74 41.11
N ALA A 115 -50.78 54.69 40.32
CA ALA A 115 -51.51 53.46 40.04
C ALA A 115 -50.72 52.49 39.13
N GLY A 116 -49.74 52.99 38.37
CA GLY A 116 -48.94 52.22 37.42
C GLY A 116 -47.64 51.64 37.99
N LYS A 117 -47.25 51.95 39.24
CA LYS A 117 -45.95 51.55 39.83
C LYS A 117 -45.68 50.05 39.74
N GLY A 118 -46.67 49.21 40.05
CA GLY A 118 -46.52 47.75 39.96
C GLY A 118 -46.31 47.27 38.52
N PHE A 119 -47.03 47.86 37.56
CA PHE A 119 -46.87 47.57 36.14
C PHE A 119 -45.51 48.01 35.59
N ALA A 120 -44.98 49.15 36.07
CA ALA A 120 -43.66 49.64 35.68
C ALA A 120 -42.54 48.65 36.06
N VAL A 121 -42.62 48.04 37.25
CA VAL A 121 -41.66 47.01 37.69
C VAL A 121 -41.72 45.77 36.81
N VAL A 122 -42.92 45.29 36.49
CA VAL A 122 -43.11 44.14 35.59
C VAL A 122 -42.58 44.45 34.19
N ALA A 123 -42.88 45.62 33.65
CA ALA A 123 -42.38 46.06 32.35
C ALA A 123 -40.84 46.08 32.29
N GLN A 124 -40.18 46.57 33.35
CA GLN A 124 -38.72 46.56 33.44
C GLN A 124 -38.15 45.14 33.51
N GLU A 125 -38.78 44.23 34.24
CA GLU A 125 -38.31 42.83 34.34
C GLU A 125 -38.47 42.09 33.00
N VAL A 126 -39.60 42.29 32.31
CA VAL A 126 -39.82 41.74 30.95
C VAL A 126 -38.77 42.29 29.99
N ARG A 127 -38.44 43.58 30.08
CA ARG A 127 -37.37 44.20 29.27
C ARG A 127 -36.02 43.56 29.52
N ASN A 128 -35.65 43.35 30.78
CA ASN A 128 -34.40 42.69 31.17
C ASN A 128 -34.35 41.25 30.63
N LEU A 129 -35.45 40.51 30.73
CA LEU A 129 -35.56 39.14 30.21
C LEU A 129 -35.40 39.10 28.68
N ALA A 130 -36.03 40.05 27.97
CA ALA A 130 -35.91 40.18 26.52
C ALA A 130 -34.46 40.46 26.08
N THR A 131 -33.76 41.38 26.75
CA THR A 131 -32.34 41.66 26.48
C THR A 131 -31.48 40.41 26.69
N ARG A 132 -31.65 39.71 27.83
CA ARG A 132 -30.94 38.46 28.13
C ARG A 132 -31.20 37.37 27.08
N SER A 133 -32.45 37.26 26.61
CA SER A 133 -32.82 36.31 25.56
C SER A 133 -32.15 36.64 24.24
N ASN A 134 -32.05 37.92 23.88
CA ASN A 134 -31.36 38.35 22.67
C ASN A 134 -29.84 38.09 22.73
N ASP A 135 -29.22 38.39 23.87
CA ASP A 135 -27.79 38.10 24.08
C ASP A 135 -27.50 36.60 24.03
N ALA A 136 -28.37 35.77 24.61
CA ALA A 136 -28.27 34.32 24.50
C ALA A 136 -28.41 33.83 23.05
N ALA A 137 -29.39 34.37 22.30
CA ALA A 137 -29.58 34.04 20.90
C ALA A 137 -28.33 34.39 20.06
N LYS A 138 -27.72 35.57 20.28
CA LYS A 138 -26.48 35.97 19.61
C LYS A 138 -25.32 34.99 19.88
N ASN A 139 -25.11 34.62 21.14
CA ASN A 139 -24.08 33.64 21.51
C ASN A 139 -24.32 32.27 20.85
N ILE A 140 -25.58 31.83 20.73
CA ILE A 140 -25.91 30.58 20.04
C ILE A 140 -25.62 30.70 18.54
N THR A 141 -25.96 31.82 17.90
CA THR A 141 -25.63 32.08 16.48
C THR A 141 -24.13 31.98 16.21
N GLU A 142 -23.31 32.57 17.09
CA GLU A 142 -21.84 32.48 16.98
C GLU A 142 -21.36 31.01 17.09
N ARG A 143 -21.94 30.21 17.99
CA ARG A 143 -21.63 28.78 18.09
C ARG A 143 -22.05 27.97 16.87
N ILE A 144 -23.19 28.29 16.27
CA ILE A 144 -23.66 27.64 15.04
C ILE A 144 -22.69 27.91 13.89
N ALA A 145 -22.22 29.15 13.74
CA ALA A 145 -21.22 29.50 12.74
C ALA A 145 -19.91 28.73 12.92
N LEU A 146 -19.46 28.54 14.17
CA LEU A 146 -18.29 27.71 14.48
C LEU A 146 -18.53 26.24 14.10
N ILE A 147 -19.69 25.67 14.41
CA ILE A 147 -20.05 24.30 14.03
C ILE A 147 -20.02 24.14 12.51
N GLN A 148 -20.64 25.05 11.76
CA GLN A 148 -20.64 25.03 10.30
C GLN A 148 -19.22 25.09 9.71
N ASN A 149 -18.34 25.91 10.30
CA ASN A 149 -16.93 25.98 9.88
C ASN A 149 -16.20 24.64 10.14
N LEU A 150 -16.38 24.05 11.33
CA LEU A 150 -15.79 22.75 11.66
C LEU A 150 -16.27 21.64 10.74
N VAL A 151 -17.56 21.64 10.39
CA VAL A 151 -18.13 20.68 9.43
C VAL A 151 -17.50 20.85 8.05
N LYS A 152 -17.33 22.09 7.57
CA LYS A 152 -16.65 22.35 6.30
C LYS A 152 -15.22 21.81 6.31
N ASN A 153 -14.43 22.15 7.33
CA ASN A 153 -13.04 21.67 7.42
C ASN A 153 -12.99 20.14 7.50
N SER A 154 -13.96 19.51 8.17
CA SER A 154 -14.05 18.05 8.24
C SER A 154 -14.34 17.43 6.87
N LEU A 155 -15.21 18.04 6.07
CA LEU A 155 -15.48 17.60 4.69
C LEU A 155 -14.24 17.73 3.81
N ASP A 156 -13.48 18.82 3.94
CA ASP A 156 -12.22 19.01 3.21
C ASP A 156 -11.20 17.90 3.58
N SER A 157 -11.05 17.59 4.87
CA SER A 157 -10.18 16.46 5.31
C SER A 157 -10.68 15.10 4.81
N ILE A 158 -12.00 14.89 4.73
CA ILE A 158 -12.57 13.66 4.17
C ILE A 158 -12.22 13.53 2.69
N HIS A 159 -12.24 14.62 1.92
CA HIS A 159 -11.80 14.62 0.53
C HIS A 159 -10.32 14.24 0.36
N GLU A 160 -9.43 14.77 1.21
CA GLU A 160 -8.00 14.38 1.19
C GLU A 160 -7.80 12.90 1.54
N ILE A 161 -8.64 12.35 2.43
CA ILE A 161 -8.64 10.92 2.75
C ILE A 161 -9.09 10.10 1.53
N ASP A 162 -10.13 10.51 0.83
CA ASP A 162 -10.60 9.84 -0.39
C ASP A 162 -9.52 9.80 -1.48
N ASP A 163 -8.79 10.89 -1.69
CA ASP A 163 -7.67 10.95 -2.63
C ASP A 163 -6.55 9.97 -2.23
N THR A 164 -6.24 9.91 -0.93
CA THR A 164 -5.26 8.97 -0.38
C THR A 164 -5.68 7.51 -0.62
N ILE A 165 -6.95 7.18 -0.39
CA ILE A 165 -7.50 5.84 -0.62
C ILE A 165 -7.46 5.48 -2.11
N SER A 166 -7.78 6.43 -2.99
CA SER A 166 -7.69 6.25 -4.44
C SER A 166 -6.26 5.91 -4.88
N ASN A 167 -5.27 6.64 -4.34
CA ASN A 167 -3.85 6.37 -4.60
C ASN A 167 -3.43 4.97 -4.13
N ILE A 168 -3.89 4.54 -2.94
CA ILE A 168 -3.64 3.17 -2.43
C ILE A 168 -4.22 2.11 -3.39
N SER A 169 -5.42 2.34 -3.93
CA SER A 169 -6.03 1.43 -4.91
C SER A 169 -5.22 1.36 -6.21
N SER A 170 -4.73 2.50 -6.72
CA SER A 170 -3.89 2.55 -7.91
C SER A 170 -2.58 1.78 -7.72
N ILE A 171 -1.87 2.06 -6.62
CA ILE A 171 -0.61 1.39 -6.29
C ILE A 171 -0.82 -0.12 -6.13
N SER A 172 -1.92 -0.54 -5.51
CA SER A 172 -2.23 -1.97 -5.36
C SER A 172 -2.42 -2.67 -6.71
N LYS A 173 -3.05 -2.02 -7.69
CA LYS A 173 -3.17 -2.55 -9.05
C LYS A 173 -1.81 -2.66 -9.75
N GLU A 174 -0.96 -1.66 -9.60
CA GLU A 174 0.42 -1.69 -10.15
C GLU A 174 1.22 -2.84 -9.55
N ILE A 175 1.18 -3.02 -8.23
CA ILE A 175 1.85 -4.14 -7.55
C ILE A 175 1.31 -5.47 -8.07
N SER A 176 -0.02 -5.63 -8.20
CA SER A 176 -0.63 -6.85 -8.74
C SER A 176 -0.14 -7.16 -10.15
N HIS A 177 0.00 -6.14 -11.00
CA HIS A 177 0.55 -6.31 -12.34
C HIS A 177 2.02 -6.76 -12.30
N SER A 178 2.86 -6.07 -11.54
CA SER A 178 4.28 -6.42 -11.38
C SER A 178 4.48 -7.82 -10.78
N MET A 179 3.63 -8.26 -9.85
CA MET A 179 3.66 -9.62 -9.31
C MET A 179 3.32 -10.67 -10.37
N SER A 180 2.38 -10.38 -11.27
CA SER A 180 2.06 -11.25 -12.40
C SER A 180 3.25 -11.40 -13.35
N GLU A 181 3.92 -10.30 -13.69
CA GLU A 181 5.13 -10.32 -14.52
C GLU A 181 6.28 -11.07 -13.85
N GLN A 182 6.52 -10.82 -12.55
CA GLN A 182 7.53 -11.54 -11.78
C GLN A 182 7.24 -13.05 -11.72
N LYS A 183 5.98 -13.46 -11.63
CA LYS A 183 5.60 -14.88 -11.67
C LYS A 183 6.01 -15.53 -12.99
N GLN A 184 5.73 -14.86 -14.10
CA GLN A 184 6.11 -15.34 -15.43
C GLN A 184 7.64 -15.44 -15.56
N ASN A 185 8.37 -14.40 -15.18
CA ASN A 185 9.83 -14.38 -15.23
C ASN A 185 10.44 -15.49 -14.36
N SER A 186 9.92 -15.69 -13.15
CA SER A 186 10.35 -16.77 -12.25
C SER A 186 10.17 -18.15 -12.88
N SER A 187 9.04 -18.36 -13.58
CA SER A 187 8.78 -19.62 -14.30
C SER A 187 9.75 -19.83 -15.46
N ILE A 188 10.08 -18.78 -16.22
CA ILE A 188 11.05 -18.85 -17.32
C ILE A 188 12.45 -19.17 -16.78
N VAL A 189 12.88 -18.50 -15.70
CA VAL A 189 14.20 -18.75 -15.09
C VAL A 189 14.27 -20.18 -14.53
N SER A 190 13.19 -20.69 -13.93
CA SER A 190 13.12 -22.09 -13.47
C SER A 190 13.30 -23.08 -14.62
N GLN A 191 12.66 -22.83 -15.76
CA GLN A 191 12.80 -23.68 -16.95
C GLN A 191 14.23 -23.61 -17.51
N ASN A 192 14.80 -22.41 -17.63
CA ASN A 192 16.18 -22.22 -18.11
C ASN A 192 17.21 -22.93 -17.22
N ALA A 193 17.00 -22.88 -15.89
CA ALA A 193 17.82 -23.60 -14.93
C ALA A 193 17.76 -25.12 -15.17
N LYS A 194 16.56 -25.67 -15.38
CA LYS A 194 16.36 -27.08 -15.67
C LYS A 194 17.02 -27.51 -16.98
N ASP A 195 16.90 -26.70 -18.03
CA ASP A 195 17.54 -26.96 -19.32
C ASP A 195 19.08 -26.90 -19.20
N GLY A 196 19.59 -25.95 -18.39
CA GLY A 196 21.01 -25.86 -18.04
C GLY A 196 21.55 -27.12 -17.36
N LEU A 197 20.81 -27.69 -16.40
CA LEU A 197 21.18 -28.96 -15.75
C LEU A 197 21.27 -30.11 -16.75
N VAL A 198 20.32 -30.20 -17.69
CA VAL A 198 20.36 -31.23 -18.74
C VAL A 198 21.64 -31.10 -19.58
N GLY A 199 21.97 -29.88 -20.01
CA GLY A 199 23.20 -29.60 -20.76
C GLY A 199 24.48 -29.92 -19.97
N LEU A 200 24.54 -29.60 -18.68
CA LEU A 200 25.71 -29.88 -17.83
C LEU A 200 25.90 -31.38 -17.58
N ASN A 201 24.81 -32.14 -17.44
CA ASN A 201 24.89 -33.59 -17.33
C ASN A 201 25.41 -34.22 -18.62
N GLU A 202 25.03 -33.69 -19.79
CA GLU A 202 25.57 -34.12 -21.08
C GLU A 202 27.07 -33.80 -21.21
N VAL A 203 27.49 -32.58 -20.82
CA VAL A 203 28.92 -32.21 -20.79
C VAL A 203 29.70 -33.13 -19.86
N THR A 204 29.19 -33.41 -18.67
CA THR A 204 29.83 -34.30 -17.69
C THR A 204 30.01 -35.70 -18.27
N LYS A 205 28.98 -36.25 -18.93
CA LYS A 205 29.05 -37.56 -19.61
C LYS A 205 30.08 -37.55 -20.74
N ASN A 206 30.05 -36.54 -21.60
CA ASN A 206 31.02 -36.40 -22.69
C ASN A 206 32.46 -36.31 -22.17
N MET A 207 32.69 -35.62 -21.04
CA MET A 207 34.01 -35.54 -20.42
C MET A 207 34.47 -36.87 -19.81
N GLN A 208 33.56 -37.68 -19.26
CA GLN A 208 33.86 -39.04 -18.81
C GLN A 208 34.29 -39.95 -19.97
N ASP A 209 33.63 -39.81 -21.12
CA ASP A 209 33.99 -40.54 -22.35
C ASP A 209 35.38 -40.12 -22.86
N VAL A 210 35.70 -38.82 -22.84
CA VAL A 210 37.05 -38.31 -23.18
C VAL A 210 38.10 -38.81 -22.21
N VAL A 211 37.83 -38.82 -20.90
CA VAL A 211 38.73 -39.39 -19.88
C VAL A 211 39.01 -40.87 -20.18
N SER A 212 37.98 -41.65 -20.50
CA SER A 212 38.15 -43.07 -20.84
C SER A 212 38.97 -43.28 -22.12
N SER A 213 38.69 -42.49 -23.17
CA SER A 213 39.42 -42.55 -24.44
C SER A 213 40.89 -42.14 -24.31
N THR A 214 41.17 -41.09 -23.53
CA THR A 214 42.54 -40.64 -23.24
C THR A 214 43.30 -41.67 -22.39
N GLN A 215 42.64 -42.38 -21.49
CA GLN A 215 43.24 -43.48 -20.72
C GLN A 215 43.66 -44.66 -21.62
N ASN A 216 42.84 -45.01 -22.60
CA ASN A 216 43.20 -46.02 -23.60
C ASN A 216 44.39 -45.55 -24.45
N THR A 217 44.38 -44.29 -24.89
CA THR A 217 45.47 -43.67 -25.64
C THR A 217 46.78 -43.66 -24.86
N LEU A 218 46.73 -43.34 -23.55
CA LEU A 218 47.88 -43.42 -22.65
C LEU A 218 48.47 -44.83 -22.61
N THR A 219 47.60 -45.83 -22.46
CA THR A 219 48.01 -47.24 -22.38
C THR A 219 48.69 -47.70 -23.67
N GLU A 220 48.11 -47.40 -24.83
CA GLU A 220 48.68 -47.79 -26.12
C GLU A 220 49.95 -47.02 -26.48
N ALA A 221 50.01 -45.72 -26.18
CA ALA A 221 51.22 -44.93 -26.38
C ALA A 221 52.37 -45.40 -25.48
N GLN A 222 52.07 -45.83 -24.24
CA GLN A 222 53.05 -46.42 -23.32
C GLN A 222 53.60 -47.74 -23.87
N LYS A 223 52.74 -48.67 -24.28
CA LYS A 223 53.14 -49.95 -24.92
C LYS A 223 54.03 -49.71 -26.14
N THR A 224 53.64 -48.75 -26.98
CA THR A 224 54.41 -48.38 -28.19
C THR A 224 55.77 -47.79 -27.83
N GLN A 225 55.82 -46.92 -26.81
CA GLN A 225 57.07 -46.35 -26.33
C GLN A 225 58.02 -47.44 -25.83
N ASP A 226 57.52 -48.37 -25.01
CA ASP A 226 58.32 -49.43 -24.42
C ASP A 226 58.80 -50.44 -25.47
N SER A 227 57.93 -50.80 -26.43
CA SER A 227 58.32 -51.62 -27.58
C SER A 227 59.41 -50.95 -28.41
N SER A 228 59.32 -49.63 -28.62
CA SER A 228 60.34 -48.88 -29.36
C SER A 228 61.65 -48.64 -28.62
N LYS A 229 61.75 -49.00 -27.33
CA LYS A 229 63.00 -49.02 -26.57
C LYS A 229 63.68 -50.40 -26.59
N LEU A 230 62.94 -51.45 -26.94
CA LEU A 230 63.41 -52.84 -27.01
C LEU A 230 64.04 -53.18 -28.38
N ILE A 231 63.83 -52.33 -29.38
CA ILE A 231 64.40 -52.40 -30.74
C ILE A 231 65.52 -51.36 -30.83
#